data_AF-A0A3S0JSF6-F1
#
_entry.id   AF-A0A3S0JSF6-F1
#
_cell.length_a   1.000
_cell.length_b   1.000
_cell.length_c   1.000
_cell.angle_alpha   90.00
_cell.angle_beta   90.00
_cell.angle_gamma   90.00
#
_symmetry.space_group_name_H-M   'P 1'
#
loop_
_entity.id
_entity.type
_entity.pdbx_description
1 polymer ?
#
loop_
_entity_poly.entity_id
_entity_poly.type
_entity_poly.pdbx_seq_one_letter_code
_entity_poly.pdbx_strand_id
1 'polypeptide(L)'
;MAIRLVSHGWHTGLVLPRAALTGRLPALAGQFVQAEWLEIGWGDLGFYTAPDQQITSGLTLQALFASRGSVLHVVGLNGPPEQAFPHSDVQPVVLGEAGFAALADGIEASFAASPAVALGPGLYGDSRFYAARGHYWALHTCNTWTAERLLEAGCPVTPFWALGAGNTMWQARRHCAVNAAD
;
A
#
# COMPACT_ATOMS: atom_id res chain seq x y z
N MET A 1 1.84 17.43 3.04
CA MET A 1 1.46 16.66 1.83
C MET A 1 0.30 15.74 2.17
N ALA A 2 -0.76 15.72 1.36
CA ALA A 2 -1.92 14.86 1.60
C ALA A 2 -1.79 13.54 0.83
N ILE A 3 -1.93 12.43 1.56
CA ILE A 3 -2.05 11.07 1.02
C ILE A 3 -3.40 10.49 1.46
N ARG A 4 -3.75 9.30 0.96
CA ARG A 4 -4.89 8.54 1.47
C ARG A 4 -4.48 7.15 1.89
N LEU A 5 -5.07 6.70 2.98
CA LEU A 5 -5.16 5.29 3.32
C LEU A 5 -6.46 4.74 2.72
N VAL A 6 -6.38 3.65 1.98
CA VAL A 6 -7.54 3.00 1.36
C VAL A 6 -7.70 1.61 1.93
N SER A 7 -8.93 1.22 2.23
CA SER A 7 -9.32 -0.14 2.60
C SER A 7 -10.32 -0.69 1.60
N HIS A 8 -9.98 -1.83 0.98
CA HIS A 8 -10.88 -2.61 0.11
C HIS A 8 -11.61 -3.71 0.90
N GLY A 9 -11.87 -3.48 2.19
CA GLY A 9 -12.58 -4.39 3.10
C GLY A 9 -11.65 -5.29 3.91
N TRP A 10 -10.76 -6.04 3.25
CA TRP A 10 -9.79 -6.93 3.92
C TRP A 10 -8.32 -6.51 3.70
N HIS A 11 -8.07 -5.68 2.68
CA HIS A 11 -6.76 -5.17 2.27
C HIS A 11 -6.67 -3.67 2.51
N THR A 12 -5.50 -3.18 2.90
CA THR A 12 -5.19 -1.75 2.92
C THR A 12 -4.00 -1.41 2.05
N GLY A 13 -4.04 -0.22 1.47
CA GLY A 13 -2.97 0.38 0.66
C GLY A 13 -2.88 1.88 0.85
N LEU A 14 -1.81 2.47 0.33
CA LEU A 14 -1.54 3.90 0.40
C LEU A 14 -1.66 4.53 -0.97
N VAL A 15 -2.38 5.65 -1.07
CA VAL A 15 -2.50 6.42 -2.31
C VAL A 15 -1.77 7.75 -2.17
N LEU A 16 -0.75 7.93 -2.99
CA LEU A 16 0.15 9.08 -2.95
C LEU A 16 0.07 9.88 -4.25
N PRO A 17 0.22 11.22 -4.22
CA PRO A 17 0.29 12.01 -5.45
C PRO A 17 1.55 11.62 -6.23
N ARG A 18 1.41 11.28 -7.52
CA ARG A 18 2.55 10.90 -8.37
C ARG A 18 3.59 12.01 -8.46
N ALA A 19 3.14 13.26 -8.52
CA ALA A 19 4.01 14.42 -8.56
C ALA A 19 4.93 14.49 -7.32
N ALA A 20 4.42 14.19 -6.13
CA ALA A 20 5.19 14.18 -4.90
C ALA A 20 6.24 13.04 -4.86
N LEU A 21 6.00 11.95 -5.58
CA LEU A 21 6.94 10.84 -5.73
C LEU A 21 8.05 11.12 -6.75
N THR A 22 7.90 12.08 -7.65
CA THR A 22 8.86 12.29 -8.76
C THR A 22 10.27 12.67 -8.26
N GLY A 23 10.38 13.34 -7.11
CA GLY A 23 11.67 13.71 -6.51
C GLY A 23 12.30 12.63 -5.62
N ARG A 24 11.56 11.56 -5.27
CA ARG A 24 12.00 10.53 -4.31
C ARG A 24 12.03 9.12 -4.88
N LEU A 25 11.01 8.78 -5.67
CA LEU A 25 10.87 7.51 -6.39
C LEU A 25 10.74 7.77 -7.90
N PRO A 26 11.72 8.42 -8.56
CA PRO A 26 11.59 8.86 -9.96
C PRO A 26 11.36 7.70 -10.92
N ALA A 27 12.01 6.55 -10.70
CA ALA A 27 11.84 5.36 -11.54
C ALA A 27 10.42 4.77 -11.44
N LEU A 28 9.79 4.83 -10.27
CA LEU A 28 8.41 4.39 -10.10
C LEU A 28 7.44 5.40 -10.73
N ALA A 29 7.59 6.69 -10.40
CA ALA A 29 6.74 7.74 -10.93
C ALA A 29 6.81 7.87 -12.46
N GLY A 30 7.97 7.56 -13.06
CA GLY A 30 8.19 7.54 -14.51
C GLY A 30 7.54 6.36 -15.24
N GLN A 31 7.13 5.31 -14.53
CA GLN A 31 6.39 4.19 -15.13
C GLN A 31 4.90 4.49 -15.30
N PHE A 32 4.37 5.49 -14.58
CA PHE A 32 2.95 5.84 -14.56
C PHE A 32 2.73 7.30 -14.96
N VAL A 33 3.36 7.76 -16.04
CA VAL A 33 3.40 9.19 -16.42
C VAL A 33 2.03 9.86 -16.59
N GLN A 34 1.00 9.09 -16.94
CA GLN A 34 -0.36 9.59 -17.12
C GLN A 34 -1.15 9.69 -15.81
N ALA A 35 -0.69 9.03 -14.74
CA ALA A 35 -1.40 8.97 -13.46
C ALA A 35 -1.24 10.26 -12.65
N GLU A 36 -2.29 10.64 -11.94
CA GLU A 36 -2.27 11.71 -10.94
C GLU A 36 -1.88 11.16 -9.55
N TRP A 37 -2.33 9.94 -9.25
CA TRP A 37 -2.11 9.24 -7.99
C TRP A 37 -1.58 7.84 -8.24
N LEU A 38 -0.76 7.33 -7.31
CA LEU A 38 -0.35 5.93 -7.27
C LEU A 38 -0.91 5.30 -6.00
N GLU A 39 -1.73 4.26 -6.14
CA GLU A 39 -2.01 3.33 -5.05
C GLU A 39 -0.89 2.31 -4.96
N ILE A 40 -0.41 2.04 -3.74
CA ILE A 40 0.67 1.10 -3.45
C ILE A 40 0.23 0.23 -2.28
N GLY A 41 0.22 -1.08 -2.51
CA GLY A 41 -0.07 -2.09 -1.49
C GLY A 41 0.96 -3.21 -1.52
N TRP A 42 1.38 -3.69 -0.36
CA TRP A 42 2.23 -4.88 -0.23
C TRP A 42 1.37 -6.12 0.02
N GLY A 43 1.72 -7.26 -0.55
CA GLY A 43 0.99 -8.50 -0.33
C GLY A 43 1.72 -9.74 -0.81
N ASP A 44 1.06 -10.88 -0.66
CA ASP A 44 1.57 -12.17 -1.13
C ASP A 44 1.27 -12.37 -2.62
N LEU A 45 2.27 -12.80 -3.40
CA LEU A 45 2.09 -13.08 -4.83
C LEU A 45 1.03 -14.17 -5.08
N GLY A 46 0.99 -15.21 -4.25
CA GLY A 46 0.05 -16.33 -4.37
C GLY A 46 -1.40 -15.95 -4.10
N PHE A 47 -1.63 -14.90 -3.31
CA PHE A 47 -2.96 -14.34 -3.09
C PHE A 47 -3.47 -13.61 -4.34
N TYR A 48 -2.58 -12.94 -5.06
CA TYR A 48 -2.92 -12.17 -6.25
C TYR A 48 -3.08 -13.00 -7.53
N THR A 49 -2.49 -14.20 -7.60
CA THR A 49 -2.52 -15.05 -8.80
C THR A 49 -3.46 -16.25 -8.70
N ALA A 50 -4.29 -16.36 -7.64
CA ALA A 50 -5.21 -17.47 -7.49
C ALA A 50 -6.33 -17.40 -8.56
N PRO A 51 -6.66 -18.50 -9.26
CA PRO A 51 -7.74 -18.51 -10.25
C PRO A 51 -9.07 -18.12 -9.62
N ASP A 52 -9.82 -17.29 -10.33
CA ASP A 52 -11.15 -16.81 -9.94
C ASP A 52 -12.09 -17.92 -9.43
N GLN A 53 -12.90 -17.56 -8.43
CA GLN A 53 -14.06 -18.29 -7.88
C GLN A 53 -13.86 -19.23 -6.69
N GLN A 54 -13.16 -18.78 -5.65
CA GLN A 54 -13.54 -19.12 -4.26
C GLN A 54 -12.80 -18.22 -3.26
N ILE A 55 -13.12 -16.93 -3.24
CA ILE A 55 -12.84 -16.09 -2.06
C ILE A 55 -13.89 -16.46 -0.99
N THR A 56 -13.83 -17.70 -0.50
CA THR A 56 -14.50 -18.09 0.74
C THR A 56 -13.49 -17.92 1.87
N SER A 57 -13.98 -17.54 3.05
CA SER A 57 -13.21 -17.24 4.26
C SER A 57 -12.20 -18.33 4.68
N GLY A 58 -12.30 -19.55 4.14
CA GLY A 58 -11.34 -20.64 4.35
C GLY A 58 -10.18 -20.72 3.34
N LEU A 59 -10.36 -20.25 2.09
CA LEU A 59 -9.29 -20.26 1.07
C LEU A 59 -8.27 -19.14 1.30
N THR A 60 -8.71 -18.05 1.93
CA THR A 60 -7.87 -16.93 2.37
C THR A 60 -6.73 -17.37 3.27
N LEU A 61 -6.85 -18.48 4.00
CA LEU A 61 -5.82 -18.98 4.92
C LEU A 61 -4.82 -19.93 4.24
N GLN A 62 -5.27 -20.77 3.29
CA GLN A 62 -4.40 -21.75 2.63
C GLN A 62 -3.43 -21.09 1.63
N ALA A 63 -3.85 -20.02 0.95
CA ALA A 63 -2.95 -19.22 0.10
C ALA A 63 -1.83 -18.53 0.92
N LEU A 64 -2.06 -18.25 2.21
CA LEU A 64 -1.05 -17.66 3.11
C LEU A 64 0.11 -18.61 3.42
N PHE A 65 -0.12 -19.91 3.29
CA PHE A 65 0.88 -20.95 3.59
C PHE A 65 1.58 -21.48 2.32
N ALA A 66 1.19 -21.03 1.12
CA ALA A 66 1.77 -21.41 -0.17
C ALA A 66 2.62 -20.30 -0.82
N SER A 67 3.10 -19.34 -0.02
CA SER A 67 3.83 -18.15 -0.48
C SER A 67 5.07 -18.49 -1.30
N ARG A 68 5.17 -17.93 -2.51
CA ARG A 68 6.38 -17.95 -3.35
C ARG A 68 7.23 -16.68 -3.24
N GLY A 69 6.81 -15.73 -2.39
CA GLY A 69 7.42 -14.41 -2.24
C GLY A 69 6.39 -13.29 -2.09
N SER A 70 6.84 -12.12 -1.66
CA SER A 70 6.02 -10.93 -1.52
C SER A 70 6.13 -10.01 -2.74
N VAL A 71 5.08 -9.22 -2.96
CA VAL A 71 5.01 -8.22 -4.03
C VAL A 71 4.45 -6.90 -3.56
N LEU A 72 4.84 -5.84 -4.26
CA LEU A 72 4.11 -4.58 -4.27
C LEU A 72 3.22 -4.55 -5.50
N HIS A 73 1.93 -4.28 -5.28
CA HIS A 73 0.98 -3.92 -6.34
C HIS A 73 0.91 -2.41 -6.41
N VAL A 74 1.20 -1.84 -7.58
CA VAL A 74 1.13 -0.39 -7.81
C VAL A 74 0.15 -0.09 -8.92
N VAL A 75 -0.81 0.78 -8.67
CA VAL A 75 -1.88 1.17 -9.58
C VAL A 75 -1.81 2.67 -9.85
N GLY A 76 -1.74 3.05 -11.12
CA GLY A 76 -1.92 4.42 -11.57
C GLY A 76 -3.40 4.80 -11.63
N LEU A 77 -3.76 5.92 -11.01
CA LEU A 77 -5.13 6.45 -10.97
C LEU A 77 -5.19 7.84 -11.59
N ASN A 78 -6.25 8.07 -12.36
CA ASN A 78 -6.59 9.37 -12.94
C ASN A 78 -7.81 9.93 -12.20
N GLY A 79 -7.65 11.07 -11.53
CA GLY A 79 -8.70 11.68 -10.72
C GLY A 79 -8.65 11.29 -9.23
N PRO A 80 -9.58 11.85 -8.43
CA PRO A 80 -9.61 11.65 -6.99
C PRO A 80 -9.78 10.16 -6.62
N PRO A 81 -8.96 9.61 -5.71
CA PRO A 81 -9.07 8.21 -5.27
C PRO A 81 -10.45 7.82 -4.72
N GLU A 82 -11.19 8.76 -4.13
CA GLU A 82 -12.58 8.54 -3.68
C GLU A 82 -13.53 8.19 -4.84
N GLN A 83 -13.26 8.70 -6.04
CA GLN A 83 -14.02 8.38 -7.25
C GLN A 83 -13.50 7.10 -7.92
N ALA A 84 -12.19 6.86 -7.86
CA ALA A 84 -11.60 5.62 -8.37
C ALA A 84 -12.02 4.38 -7.56
N PHE A 85 -12.30 4.56 -6.27
CA PHE A 85 -12.66 3.48 -5.35
C PHE A 85 -13.98 3.76 -4.59
N PRO A 86 -15.13 3.78 -5.29
CA PRO A 86 -16.42 4.19 -4.71
C PRO A 86 -16.97 3.22 -3.65
N HIS A 87 -16.43 2.01 -3.57
CA HIS A 87 -16.83 0.98 -2.60
C HIS A 87 -15.79 0.74 -1.51
N SER A 88 -14.72 1.53 -1.50
CA SER A 88 -13.62 1.40 -0.55
C SER A 88 -13.72 2.47 0.53
N ASP A 89 -13.18 2.15 1.71
CA ASP A 89 -13.07 3.13 2.78
C ASP A 89 -11.79 3.94 2.58
N VAL A 90 -11.93 5.25 2.32
CA VAL A 90 -10.82 6.16 2.01
C VAL A 90 -10.65 7.17 3.14
N GLN A 91 -9.49 7.14 3.79
CA GLN A 91 -9.13 8.04 4.88
C GLN A 91 -7.99 8.97 4.46
N PRO A 92 -8.22 10.29 4.38
CA PRO A 92 -7.16 11.27 4.19
C PRO A 92 -6.16 11.26 5.37
N VAL A 93 -4.88 11.37 5.06
CA VAL A 93 -3.79 11.57 6.02
C VAL A 93 -2.91 12.71 5.51
N VAL A 94 -2.65 13.69 6.37
CA VAL A 94 -1.77 14.83 6.05
C VAL A 94 -0.43 14.58 6.72
N LEU A 95 0.66 14.68 5.97
CA LEU A 95 2.03 14.46 6.44
C LEU A 95 2.89 15.73 6.29
N GLY A 96 3.82 15.94 7.21
CA GLY A 96 4.88 16.93 7.07
C GLY A 96 5.84 16.52 5.97
N GLU A 97 6.80 17.39 5.63
CA GLU A 97 7.81 17.06 4.63
C GLU A 97 8.66 15.86 5.07
N ALA A 98 9.10 15.86 6.33
CA ALA A 98 9.88 14.77 6.91
C ALA A 98 9.06 13.46 7.01
N GLY A 99 7.79 13.54 7.38
CA GLY A 99 6.91 12.37 7.43
C GLY A 99 6.67 11.75 6.05
N PHE A 100 6.43 12.58 5.03
CA PHE A 100 6.31 12.10 3.65
C PHE A 100 7.62 11.53 3.12
N ALA A 101 8.76 12.12 3.49
CA ALA A 101 10.08 11.62 3.17
C ALA A 101 10.29 10.20 3.69
N ALA A 102 10.09 10.01 5.00
CA ALA A 102 10.23 8.72 5.65
C ALA A 102 9.28 7.66 5.06
N LEU A 103 8.03 8.05 4.76
CA LEU A 103 7.07 7.19 4.08
C LEU A 103 7.59 6.71 2.72
N ALA A 104 8.08 7.64 1.89
CA ALA A 104 8.57 7.33 0.56
C ALA A 104 9.82 6.44 0.60
N ASP A 105 10.72 6.69 1.55
CA ASP A 105 11.93 5.88 1.76
C ASP A 105 11.56 4.46 2.24
N GLY A 106 10.56 4.33 3.11
CA GLY A 106 10.01 3.02 3.54
C GLY A 106 9.32 2.25 2.40
N ILE A 107 8.63 2.96 1.51
CA ILE A 107 8.08 2.38 0.27
C ILE A 107 9.23 1.93 -0.65
N GLU A 108 10.29 2.73 -0.82
CA GLU A 108 11.47 2.34 -1.62
C GLU A 108 12.10 1.06 -1.07
N ALA A 109 12.33 1.03 0.24
CA ALA A 109 12.94 -0.09 0.94
C ALA A 109 12.11 -1.38 0.85
N SER A 110 10.81 -1.25 0.57
CA SER A 110 9.90 -2.39 0.35
C SER A 110 10.13 -3.08 -1.00
N PHE A 111 10.73 -2.43 -2.00
CA PHE A 111 11.06 -3.08 -3.28
C PHE A 111 12.29 -3.99 -3.15
N ALA A 112 12.27 -5.15 -3.82
CA ALA A 112 13.40 -6.08 -3.85
C ALA A 112 14.63 -5.51 -4.56
N ALA A 113 14.42 -4.61 -5.53
CA ALA A 113 15.46 -3.94 -6.30
C ALA A 113 15.22 -2.42 -6.34
N SER A 114 16.31 -1.64 -6.34
CA SER A 114 16.28 -0.21 -6.67
C SER A 114 17.27 0.04 -7.82
N PRO A 115 16.80 0.51 -9.01
CA PRO A 115 15.41 0.88 -9.30
C PRO A 115 14.48 -0.34 -9.36
N ALA A 116 13.20 -0.12 -9.04
CA ALA A 116 12.18 -1.16 -9.07
C ALA A 116 11.93 -1.68 -10.49
N VAL A 117 11.91 -3.01 -10.65
CA VAL A 117 11.64 -3.69 -11.93
C VAL A 117 10.28 -4.37 -11.87
N ALA A 118 9.41 -4.05 -12.83
CA ALA A 118 8.10 -4.66 -12.92
C ALA A 118 8.22 -6.16 -13.28
N LEU A 119 7.51 -7.00 -12.53
CA LEU A 119 7.37 -8.43 -12.81
C LEU A 119 6.36 -8.70 -13.93
N GLY A 120 5.41 -7.78 -14.11
CA GLY A 120 4.36 -7.89 -15.10
C GLY A 120 3.16 -7.00 -14.79
N PRO A 121 2.07 -7.13 -15.57
CA PRO A 121 0.80 -6.44 -15.31
C PRO A 121 0.26 -6.76 -13.90
N GLY A 122 -0.38 -5.78 -13.28
CA GLY A 122 -1.09 -5.94 -12.00
C GLY A 122 -2.53 -6.40 -12.18
N LEU A 123 -3.31 -6.40 -11.10
CA LEU A 123 -4.68 -6.94 -11.09
C LEU A 123 -5.69 -6.15 -11.93
N TYR A 124 -5.57 -4.83 -11.94
CA TYR A 124 -6.59 -3.96 -12.53
C TYR A 124 -6.02 -2.61 -12.95
N GLY A 125 -6.73 -1.92 -13.85
CA GLY A 125 -6.34 -0.60 -14.34
C GLY A 125 -4.93 -0.58 -14.95
N ASP A 126 -4.32 0.61 -14.98
CA ASP A 126 -2.89 0.74 -15.28
C ASP A 126 -2.09 0.34 -14.04
N SER A 127 -1.83 -0.95 -13.86
CA SER A 127 -1.09 -1.45 -12.69
C SER A 127 -0.02 -2.47 -13.03
N ARG A 128 0.92 -2.63 -12.11
CA ARG A 128 2.07 -3.54 -12.22
C ARG A 128 2.36 -4.20 -10.87
N PHE A 129 2.88 -5.41 -10.92
CA PHE A 129 3.52 -6.04 -9.76
C PHE A 129 5.02 -5.81 -9.77
N TYR A 130 5.60 -5.68 -8.58
CA TYR A 130 7.02 -5.60 -8.35
C TYR A 130 7.41 -6.59 -7.26
N ALA A 131 8.57 -7.23 -7.38
CA ALA A 131 9.09 -8.05 -6.30
C ALA A 131 9.33 -7.18 -5.06
N ALA A 132 8.86 -7.63 -3.91
CA ALA A 132 9.05 -6.92 -2.65
C ALA A 132 10.05 -7.65 -1.75
N ARG A 133 10.63 -6.91 -0.80
CA ARG A 133 11.39 -7.49 0.32
C ARG A 133 10.43 -7.96 1.41
N GLY A 134 10.92 -8.91 2.19
CA GLY A 134 10.20 -9.52 3.30
C GLY A 134 9.54 -10.83 2.92
N HIS A 135 9.40 -11.71 3.91
CA HIS A 135 8.67 -12.96 3.79
C HIS A 135 7.32 -12.81 4.47
N TYR A 136 6.28 -13.36 3.84
CA TYR A 136 4.98 -13.47 4.49
C TYR A 136 5.10 -14.42 5.68
N TRP A 137 4.74 -13.94 6.86
CA TRP A 137 4.46 -14.75 8.04
C TRP A 137 3.21 -14.17 8.70
N ALA A 138 2.51 -14.92 9.56
CA ALA A 138 1.15 -14.60 10.03
C ALA A 138 0.94 -13.18 10.63
N LEU A 139 2.01 -12.42 10.89
CA LEU A 139 2.00 -11.05 11.40
C LEU A 139 2.48 -9.97 10.37
N HIS A 140 3.02 -10.35 9.21
CA HIS A 140 3.36 -9.44 8.10
C HIS A 140 2.35 -9.59 6.97
N THR A 141 1.34 -8.73 6.99
CA THR A 141 0.25 -8.66 6.01
C THR A 141 0.26 -7.29 5.34
N CYS A 142 -0.60 -7.08 4.34
CA CYS A 142 -0.84 -5.75 3.78
C CYS A 142 -1.21 -4.69 4.84
N ASN A 143 -1.94 -5.10 5.88
CA ASN A 143 -2.42 -4.20 6.93
C ASN A 143 -1.29 -3.79 7.87
N THR A 144 -0.45 -4.73 8.28
CA THR A 144 0.70 -4.42 9.12
C THR A 144 1.78 -3.66 8.33
N TRP A 145 2.02 -4.00 7.06
CA TRP A 145 2.88 -3.21 6.18
C TRP A 145 2.40 -1.75 6.08
N THR A 146 1.11 -1.53 5.85
CA THR A 146 0.55 -0.18 5.76
C THR A 146 0.70 0.58 7.09
N ALA A 147 0.45 -0.09 8.22
CA ALA A 147 0.63 0.51 9.54
C ALA A 147 2.10 0.87 9.84
N GLU A 148 3.08 0.06 9.41
CA GLU A 148 4.50 0.38 9.54
C GLU A 148 4.86 1.64 8.76
N ARG A 149 4.39 1.75 7.50
CA ARG A 149 4.64 2.95 6.68
C ARG A 149 4.03 4.20 7.33
N LEU A 150 2.82 4.09 7.89
CA LEU A 150 2.20 5.19 8.64
C LEU A 150 3.00 5.54 9.91
N LEU A 151 3.51 4.54 10.62
CA LEU A 151 4.37 4.75 11.80
C LEU A 151 5.66 5.47 11.44
N GLU A 152 6.34 5.05 10.38
CA GLU A 152 7.54 5.71 9.84
C GLU A 152 7.26 7.16 9.43
N ALA A 153 6.06 7.43 8.92
CA ALA A 153 5.60 8.77 8.56
C ALA A 153 5.23 9.66 9.77
N GLY A 154 5.39 9.16 11.00
CA GLY A 154 5.12 9.91 12.23
C GLY A 154 3.69 9.76 12.77
N CYS A 155 2.86 8.89 12.19
CA CYS A 155 1.59 8.55 12.83
C CYS A 155 1.82 7.59 14.01
N PRO A 156 1.36 7.87 15.23
CA PRO A 156 1.52 6.98 16.38
C PRO A 156 0.53 5.80 16.33
N VAL A 157 0.58 5.01 15.26
CA VAL A 157 -0.12 3.72 15.12
C VAL A 157 0.75 2.60 15.67
N THR A 158 0.14 1.46 15.99
CA THR A 158 0.81 0.25 16.47
C THR A 158 0.63 -0.88 15.45
N PRO A 159 1.65 -1.15 14.59
CA PRO A 159 1.55 -2.17 13.54
C PRO A 159 1.20 -3.56 14.05
N PHE A 160 1.68 -3.93 15.24
CA PHE A 160 1.37 -5.24 15.85
C PHE A 160 -0.14 -5.49 16.01
N TRP A 161 -0.95 -4.43 16.21
CA TRP A 161 -2.40 -4.53 16.33
C TRP A 161 -3.14 -4.40 15.00
N ALA A 162 -2.46 -4.05 13.91
CA ALA A 162 -3.01 -3.86 12.58
C ALA A 162 -3.27 -5.20 11.85
N LEU A 163 -3.90 -6.15 12.53
CA LEU A 163 -4.15 -7.51 12.02
C LEU A 163 -5.22 -7.54 10.91
N GLY A 164 -6.02 -6.48 10.77
CA GLY A 164 -7.06 -6.34 9.76
C GLY A 164 -7.24 -4.90 9.30
N ALA A 165 -7.85 -4.75 8.13
CA ALA A 165 -8.09 -3.44 7.52
C ALA A 165 -8.88 -2.51 8.45
N GLY A 166 -9.96 -3.01 9.08
CA GLY A 166 -10.78 -2.22 9.99
C GLY A 166 -10.01 -1.63 11.18
N ASN A 167 -9.10 -2.40 11.79
CA ASN A 167 -8.27 -1.89 12.88
C ASN A 167 -7.25 -0.86 12.37
N THR A 168 -6.63 -1.10 11.22
CA THR A 168 -5.69 -0.17 10.58
C THR A 168 -6.34 1.18 10.30
N MET A 169 -7.54 1.17 9.71
CA MET A 169 -8.33 2.38 9.44
C MET A 169 -8.70 3.11 10.74
N TRP A 170 -9.12 2.36 11.78
CA TRP A 170 -9.43 2.93 13.08
C TRP A 170 -8.22 3.63 13.72
N GLN A 171 -7.05 2.98 13.70
CA GLN A 171 -5.82 3.54 14.23
C GLN A 171 -5.44 4.82 13.47
N ALA A 172 -5.46 4.79 12.14
CA ALA A 172 -5.14 5.95 11.31
C ALA A 172 -6.06 7.14 11.61
N ARG A 173 -7.38 6.93 11.68
CA ARG A 173 -8.35 7.98 12.05
C ARG A 173 -8.07 8.60 13.40
N ARG A 174 -7.72 7.78 14.39
CA ARG A 174 -7.54 8.21 15.77
C ARG A 174 -6.21 8.93 15.98
N HIS A 175 -5.18 8.54 15.24
CA HIS A 175 -3.80 8.86 15.56
C HIS A 175 -3.07 9.66 14.48
N CYS A 176 -3.41 9.52 13.19
CA CYS A 176 -2.75 10.27 12.11
C CYS A 176 -3.27 11.71 11.93
N ALA A 177 -4.38 12.10 12.59
CA ALA A 177 -4.99 13.41 12.41
C ALA A 177 -4.33 14.55 13.20
N VAL A 178 -3.40 14.25 14.11
CA VAL A 178 -3.03 15.19 15.19
C VAL A 178 -1.60 15.73 15.12
N ASN A 179 -0.63 15.03 14.54
CA ASN A 179 0.80 15.40 14.68
C ASN A 179 1.62 15.41 13.39
N ALA A 180 1.01 15.20 12.23
CA ALA A 180 1.77 15.04 11.00
C ALA A 180 1.87 16.37 10.22
N ALA A 181 2.01 17.50 10.94
CA ALA A 181 2.21 18.83 10.38
C ALA A 181 3.49 19.50 10.90
N ASP A 182 4.37 18.74 11.55
CA ASP A 182 5.73 19.17 11.91
C ASP A 182 6.65 19.23 10.68
#